data_AF-A0A291QA68-F1
#
_entry.id   AF-A0A291QA68-F1
#
_cell.length_a   1.000
_cell.length_b   1.000
_cell.length_c   1.000
_cell.angle_alpha   90.00
_cell.angle_beta   90.00
_cell.angle_gamma   90.00
#
_symmetry.space_group_name_H-M   'P 1'
#
loop_
_entity.id
_entity.type
_entity.pdbx_description
1 polymer ?
#
loop_
_entity_poly.entity_id
_entity_poly.type
_entity_poly.pdbx_seq_one_letter_code
_entity_poly.pdbx_strand_id
1 'polypeptide(L)'
;MTTDSQHHDTSGGSPVTFINVFEIDGVDLDEFVSGWEKRVDLMRAKPGFVDSRLHRARSTDTRFQLVNISHWTSEALYEAAIADTQFSTRTRAALDEAGRAVTPNPGLYDVVAEVIAP
;
A
#
# COMPACT_ATOMS: atom_id res chain seq x y z
N MET A 1 -14.77 -3.16 -39.39
CA MET A 1 -15.47 -2.48 -38.30
C MET A 1 -16.29 -3.50 -37.55
N THR A 2 -15.72 -4.15 -36.54
CA THR A 2 -16.41 -4.60 -35.32
C THR A 2 -15.34 -4.93 -34.30
N THR A 3 -15.29 -4.13 -33.25
CA THR A 3 -14.43 -4.27 -32.07
C THR A 3 -14.97 -5.43 -31.25
N ASP A 4 -14.15 -6.44 -30.97
CA ASP A 4 -14.51 -7.49 -30.02
C ASP A 4 -14.23 -6.97 -28.61
N SER A 5 -15.27 -6.46 -27.98
CA SER A 5 -15.29 -6.06 -26.58
C SER A 5 -15.23 -7.32 -25.72
N GLN A 6 -14.08 -7.61 -25.13
CA GLN A 6 -14.02 -8.59 -24.04
C GLN A 6 -14.69 -7.99 -22.80
N HIS A 7 -15.79 -8.63 -22.44
CA HIS A 7 -16.58 -8.42 -21.24
C HIS A 7 -15.69 -8.46 -19.98
N HIS A 8 -15.49 -7.31 -19.34
CA HIS A 8 -15.01 -7.26 -17.96
C HIS A 8 -16.20 -7.44 -17.03
N ASP A 9 -16.19 -8.54 -16.29
CA ASP A 9 -17.22 -8.95 -15.35
C ASP A 9 -17.37 -7.89 -14.24
N THR A 10 -18.52 -7.21 -14.23
CA THR A 10 -18.89 -6.21 -13.24
C THR A 10 -19.37 -6.89 -11.97
N SER A 11 -18.46 -7.08 -11.02
CA SER A 11 -18.79 -7.31 -9.61
C SER A 11 -17.73 -6.68 -8.69
N GLY A 12 -17.77 -5.35 -8.60
CA GLY A 12 -17.35 -4.63 -7.38
C GLY A 12 -16.05 -3.82 -7.41
N GLY A 13 -15.90 -2.86 -8.34
CA GLY A 13 -14.87 -1.80 -8.33
C GLY A 13 -13.61 -2.12 -9.14
N SER A 14 -13.00 -1.09 -9.77
CA SER A 14 -11.75 -1.24 -10.53
C SER A 14 -10.60 -1.58 -9.58
N PRO A 15 -9.68 -2.50 -9.95
CA PRO A 15 -8.47 -2.74 -9.18
C PRO A 15 -7.67 -1.46 -8.99
N VAL A 16 -7.07 -1.29 -7.82
CA VAL A 16 -6.27 -0.12 -7.48
C VAL A 16 -4.92 -0.52 -6.89
N THR A 17 -3.92 0.32 -7.11
CA THR A 17 -2.62 0.22 -6.47
C THR A 17 -2.51 1.28 -5.39
N PHE A 18 -2.46 0.86 -4.13
CA PHE A 18 -2.10 1.74 -3.03
C PHE A 18 -0.59 1.88 -2.96
N ILE A 19 -0.10 3.12 -2.97
CA ILE A 19 1.30 3.44 -2.79
C ILE A 19 1.43 4.37 -1.59
N ASN A 20 2.36 4.04 -0.69
CA ASN A 20 2.73 4.92 0.41
C ASN A 20 4.23 5.08 0.47
N VAL A 21 4.69 6.31 0.21
CA VAL A 21 6.10 6.68 0.27
C VAL A 21 6.37 7.29 1.64
N PHE A 22 7.35 6.75 2.36
CA PHE A 22 7.71 7.24 3.69
C PHE A 22 8.94 8.16 3.60
N GLU A 23 8.80 9.37 4.12
CA GLU A 23 9.95 10.18 4.50
C GLU A 23 10.30 9.85 5.94
N ILE A 24 11.53 9.41 6.18
CA ILE A 24 11.97 8.88 7.46
C ILE A 24 13.26 9.58 7.87
N ASP A 25 13.28 10.12 9.09
CA ASP A 25 14.44 10.78 9.69
C ASP A 25 14.65 10.25 11.11
N GLY A 26 15.85 9.74 11.41
CA GLY A 26 16.22 9.30 12.76
C GLY A 26 15.51 8.04 13.29
N VAL A 27 14.78 7.29 12.44
CA VAL A 27 14.11 6.03 12.82
C VAL A 27 14.93 4.83 12.37
N ASP A 28 14.97 3.79 13.21
CA ASP A 28 15.48 2.49 12.82
C ASP A 28 14.58 1.85 11.74
N LEU A 29 15.15 1.62 10.55
CA LEU A 29 14.40 1.09 9.42
C LEU A 29 13.96 -0.37 9.63
N ASP A 30 14.70 -1.17 10.39
CA ASP A 30 14.34 -2.56 10.68
C ASP A 30 13.19 -2.62 11.69
N GLU A 31 13.19 -1.75 12.69
CA GLU A 31 12.06 -1.58 13.61
C GLU A 31 10.79 -1.14 12.85
N PHE A 32 10.94 -0.16 11.95
CA PHE A 32 9.83 0.29 11.11
C PHE A 32 9.25 -0.85 10.27
N VAL A 33 10.11 -1.65 9.63
CA VAL A 33 9.70 -2.82 8.82
C VAL A 33 8.92 -3.82 9.68
N SER A 34 9.41 -4.16 10.88
CA SER A 34 8.70 -5.10 11.76
C SER A 34 7.33 -4.57 12.19
N GLY A 35 7.23 -3.27 12.48
CA GLY A 35 5.95 -2.62 12.75
C GLY A 35 4.99 -2.67 11.55
N TRP A 36 5.52 -2.48 10.33
CA TRP A 36 4.75 -2.56 9.09
C TRP A 36 4.21 -3.96 8.83
N GLU A 37 5.02 -5.02 9.01
CA GLU A 37 4.60 -6.41 8.83
C GLU A 37 3.37 -6.75 9.68
N LYS A 38 3.42 -6.39 10.98
CA LYS A 38 2.29 -6.57 11.92
C LYS A 38 1.01 -5.87 11.47
N ARG A 39 1.11 -4.73 10.78
CA ARG A 39 -0.05 -4.00 10.24
C ARG A 39 -0.59 -4.66 8.98
N VAL A 40 0.28 -5.11 8.08
CA VAL A 40 -0.10 -5.83 6.85
C VAL A 40 -0.73 -7.19 7.14
N ASP A 41 -0.32 -7.88 8.21
CA ASP A 41 -0.94 -9.15 8.60
C ASP A 41 -2.44 -9.01 8.93
N LEU A 42 -2.87 -7.83 9.42
CA LEU A 42 -4.29 -7.54 9.64
C LEU A 42 -5.06 -7.35 8.32
N MET A 43 -4.35 -6.92 7.28
CA MET A 43 -4.92 -6.66 5.96
C MET A 43 -5.01 -7.94 5.11
N ARG A 44 -4.11 -8.90 5.34
CA ARG A 44 -4.07 -10.17 4.58
C ARG A 44 -5.41 -10.92 4.57
N ALA A 45 -6.21 -10.81 5.63
CA ALA A 45 -7.51 -11.48 5.75
C ALA A 45 -8.69 -10.65 5.22
N LYS A 46 -8.46 -9.41 4.76
CA LYS A 46 -9.53 -8.53 4.30
C LYS A 46 -9.95 -8.88 2.87
N PRO A 47 -11.26 -8.82 2.55
CA PRO A 47 -11.72 -8.99 1.19
C PRO A 47 -11.02 -8.03 0.23
N GLY A 48 -10.63 -8.52 -0.94
CA GLY A 48 -9.99 -7.73 -2.00
C GLY A 48 -8.50 -7.43 -1.81
N PHE A 49 -7.87 -7.86 -0.71
CA PHE A 49 -6.41 -7.79 -0.58
C PHE A 49 -5.75 -8.77 -1.57
N VAL A 50 -4.83 -8.29 -2.40
CA VAL A 50 -4.04 -9.13 -3.33
C VAL A 50 -2.65 -9.36 -2.76
N ASP A 51 -1.87 -8.29 -2.61
CA ASP A 51 -0.56 -8.33 -1.97
C ASP A 51 -0.17 -6.97 -1.38
N SER A 52 0.93 -6.97 -0.61
CA SER A 52 1.57 -5.77 -0.11
C SER A 52 3.08 -6.00 -0.02
N ARG A 53 3.87 -5.06 -0.53
CA ARG A 53 5.33 -5.15 -0.64
C ARG A 53 5.96 -3.86 -0.15
N LEU A 54 6.78 -3.97 0.90
CA LEU A 54 7.62 -2.87 1.37
C LEU A 54 8.99 -2.96 0.69
N HIS A 55 9.30 -1.96 -0.11
CA HIS A 55 10.58 -1.85 -0.81
C HIS A 55 11.51 -0.99 0.02
N ARG A 56 12.74 -1.47 0.20
CA ARG A 56 13.84 -0.69 0.78
C ARG A 56 14.74 -0.17 -0.33
N ALA A 57 15.13 1.10 -0.23
CA ALA A 57 16.12 1.67 -1.13
C ALA A 57 17.44 0.89 -1.03
N ARG A 58 18.10 0.67 -2.18
CA ARG A 58 19.43 0.05 -2.20
C ARG A 58 20.53 1.01 -1.74
N SER A 59 20.31 2.30 -1.94
CA SER A 59 21.23 3.38 -1.53
C SER A 59 20.66 4.11 -0.33
N THR A 60 21.54 4.42 0.62
CA THR A 60 21.25 5.26 1.79
C THR A 60 21.04 6.73 1.44
N ASP A 61 21.44 7.16 0.24
CA ASP A 61 21.41 8.58 -0.16
C ASP A 61 20.08 8.97 -0.83
N THR A 62 19.21 8.00 -1.10
CA THR A 62 17.89 8.26 -1.69
C THR A 62 16.97 8.85 -0.63
N ARG A 63 16.24 9.92 -0.97
CA ARG A 63 15.29 10.58 -0.06
C ARG A 63 14.26 9.61 0.55
N PHE A 64 13.75 8.68 -0.25
CA PHE A 64 12.74 7.72 0.19
C PHE A 64 13.38 6.36 0.46
N GLN A 65 13.61 6.08 1.73
CA GLN A 65 14.24 4.83 2.16
C GLN A 65 13.27 3.64 2.12
N LEU A 66 11.96 3.88 2.28
CA LEU A 66 10.93 2.85 2.26
C LEU A 66 9.72 3.26 1.39
N VAL A 67 9.24 2.34 0.56
CA VAL A 67 8.05 2.51 -0.29
C VAL A 67 7.16 1.28 -0.18
N ASN A 68 5.94 1.45 0.33
CA ASN A 68 4.93 0.39 0.32
C ASN A 68 4.12 0.45 -0.97
N ILE A 69 3.94 -0.70 -1.62
CA ILE A 69 3.06 -0.89 -2.75
C ILE A 69 2.15 -2.08 -2.43
N SER A 70 0.83 -1.88 -2.44
CA SER A 70 -0.15 -2.94 -2.23
C SER A 70 -1.24 -2.91 -3.28
N HIS A 71 -1.61 -4.08 -3.77
CA HIS A 71 -2.63 -4.23 -4.80
C HIS A 71 -3.95 -4.68 -4.18
N TRP A 72 -5.04 -4.08 -4.64
CA TRP A 72 -6.39 -4.39 -4.20
C TRP A 72 -7.29 -4.62 -5.41
N THR A 73 -8.24 -5.53 -5.28
CA THR A 73 -9.19 -5.81 -6.36
C THR A 73 -10.22 -4.70 -6.55
N SER A 74 -10.34 -3.76 -5.59
CA SER A 74 -11.34 -2.69 -5.58
C SER A 74 -10.98 -1.58 -4.61
N GLU A 75 -11.17 -0.32 -5.01
CA GLU A 75 -11.08 0.85 -4.13
C GLU A 75 -12.02 0.75 -2.93
N ALA A 76 -13.28 0.33 -3.12
CA ALA A 76 -14.25 0.23 -2.03
C ALA A 76 -13.86 -0.84 -0.99
N LEU A 77 -13.25 -1.94 -1.43
CA LEU A 77 -12.75 -2.98 -0.52
C LEU A 77 -11.50 -2.51 0.23
N TYR A 78 -10.62 -1.75 -0.43
CA TYR A 78 -9.49 -1.08 0.22
C TYR A 78 -9.97 -0.10 1.30
N GLU A 79 -10.92 0.78 0.98
CA GLU A 79 -11.49 1.76 1.92
C GLU A 79 -12.11 1.07 3.14
N ALA A 80 -12.91 0.02 2.91
CA ALA A 80 -13.49 -0.79 3.98
C ALA A 80 -12.42 -1.46 4.85
N ALA A 81 -11.32 -1.92 4.24
CA ALA A 81 -10.22 -2.54 4.96
C ALA A 81 -9.47 -1.54 5.85
N ILE A 82 -9.17 -0.33 5.37
CA ILE A 82 -8.47 0.70 6.17
C ILE A 82 -9.37 1.36 7.23
N ALA A 83 -10.68 1.33 7.04
CA ALA A 83 -11.67 1.77 8.04
C ALA A 83 -11.80 0.79 9.23
N ASP A 84 -11.21 -0.40 9.15
CA ASP A 84 -11.18 -1.35 10.24
C ASP A 84 -10.55 -0.74 11.52
N THR A 85 -11.26 -0.86 12.64
CA THR A 85 -10.84 -0.25 13.92
C THR A 85 -9.50 -0.79 14.40
N GLN A 86 -9.24 -2.08 14.22
CA GLN A 86 -8.01 -2.72 14.68
C GLN A 86 -6.80 -2.18 13.90
N PHE A 87 -6.94 -2.04 12.58
CA PHE A 87 -5.91 -1.49 11.71
C PHE A 87 -5.69 0.01 11.94
N SER A 88 -6.77 0.80 11.92
CA SER A 88 -6.69 2.26 12.06
C SER A 88 -6.12 2.67 13.42
N THR A 89 -6.46 1.96 14.49
CA THR A 89 -5.90 2.21 15.83
C THR A 89 -4.41 1.92 15.89
N ARG A 90 -3.96 0.78 15.35
CA ARG A 90 -2.52 0.42 15.32
C ARG A 90 -1.71 1.36 14.43
N THR A 91 -2.29 1.78 13.30
CA THR A 91 -1.64 2.74 12.40
C THR A 91 -1.47 4.09 13.07
N ARG A 92 -2.52 4.59 13.75
CA ARG A 92 -2.44 5.84 14.52
C ARG A 92 -1.40 5.76 15.63
N ALA A 93 -1.43 4.70 16.45
CA ALA A 93 -0.46 4.52 17.53
C ALA A 93 0.99 4.51 17.02
N ALA A 94 1.26 3.85 15.90
CA ALA A 94 2.59 3.84 15.30
C ALA A 94 3.03 5.22 14.77
N LEU A 95 2.11 6.02 14.23
CA LEU A 95 2.41 7.40 13.80
C LEU A 95 2.62 8.32 15.00
N ASP A 96 1.84 8.16 16.07
CA ASP A 96 2.00 8.93 17.30
C ASP A 96 3.35 8.64 17.96
N GLU A 97 3.78 7.37 17.97
CA GLU A 97 5.09 6.93 18.48
C GLU A 97 6.25 7.46 17.63
N ALA A 98 6.13 7.40 16.30
CA ALA A 98 7.14 7.95 15.39
C ALA A 98 7.19 9.49 15.42
N GLY A 99 6.08 10.15 15.78
CA GLY A 99 5.98 11.60 15.80
C GLY A 99 6.36 12.23 14.45
N ARG A 100 7.28 13.20 14.47
CA ARG A 100 7.76 13.88 13.25
C ARG A 100 8.81 13.11 12.48
N ALA A 101 9.26 11.97 12.99
CA ALA A 101 10.34 11.17 12.42
C ALA A 101 9.89 10.39 11.17
N VAL A 102 8.57 10.19 11.00
CA VAL A 102 7.99 9.55 9.82
C VAL A 102 6.87 10.41 9.25
N THR A 103 6.96 10.74 7.97
CA THR A 103 5.86 11.32 7.19
C THR A 103 5.40 10.33 6.13
N PRO A 104 4.21 9.71 6.28
CA PRO A 104 3.62 8.88 5.23
C PRO A 104 3.00 9.76 4.12
N ASN A 105 3.12 9.31 2.87
CA ASN A 105 2.52 9.95 1.70
C ASN A 105 1.68 8.91 0.93
N PRO A 106 0.48 8.56 1.43
CA PRO A 106 -0.39 7.55 0.83
C PRO A 106 -1.20 8.08 -0.35
N GLY A 107 -1.45 7.23 -1.35
CA GLY A 107 -2.38 7.50 -2.45
C GLY A 107 -2.84 6.22 -3.15
N LEU A 108 -3.97 6.31 -3.87
CA LEU A 108 -4.45 5.30 -4.79
C LEU A 108 -4.08 5.68 -6.22
N TYR A 109 -3.65 4.69 -7.00
CA TYR A 109 -3.12 4.88 -8.35
C TYR A 109 -3.65 3.80 -9.30
N ASP A 110 -3.84 4.22 -10.55
CA ASP A 110 -4.07 3.33 -11.69
C ASP A 110 -2.75 3.01 -12.41
N VAL A 111 -2.66 1.81 -12.97
CA VAL A 111 -1.58 1.48 -13.92
C VAL A 111 -1.93 2.09 -15.28
N VAL A 112 -1.24 3.16 -15.66
CA VAL A 112 -1.48 3.88 -16.93
C VAL A 112 -0.60 3.41 -18.09
N ALA A 113 0.46 2.63 -17.80
CA ALA A 113 1.34 2.01 -18.78
C ALA A 113 2.05 0.81 -18.16
N GLU A 114 2.19 -0.28 -18.92
CA GLU A 114 2.92 -1.49 -18.52
C GLU A 114 3.68 -2.06 -19.72
N VAL A 115 4.91 -2.51 -19.49
CA VAL A 115 5.72 -3.22 -20.50
C VAL A 115 6.24 -4.50 -19.84
N ILE A 116 5.84 -5.64 -20.39
CA ILE A 116 6.21 -6.96 -19.88
C ILE A 116 7.34 -7.49 -20.78
N ALA A 117 8.37 -8.07 -20.17
CA ALA A 117 9.42 -8.77 -20.90
C ALA A 117 8.80 -9.95 -21.68
N PRO A 118 9.32 -10.29 -22.87
CA PRO A 118 8.81 -11.40 -23.68
C PRO A 118 8.93 -12.77 -22.99
#